data_AF-A0A8B8VRE6-F1
#
_entry.id   AF-A0A8B8VRE6-F1
#
_cell.length_a   1.000
_cell.length_b   1.000
_cell.length_c   1.000
_cell.angle_alpha   90.00
_cell.angle_beta   90.00
_cell.angle_gamma   90.00
#
_symmetry.space_group_name_H-M   'P 1'
#
loop_
_entity.id
_entity.type
_entity.pdbx_description
1 polymer ?
#
loop_
_entity_poly.entity_id
_entity_poly.type
_entity_poly.pdbx_seq_one_letter_code
_entity_poly.pdbx_strand_id
1 'polypeptide(L)'
;MRLGSGRVGLFRPLPPPPERRSGSTALALSSVLLSQCHRCLPPVAIMIIYRDLISHDEMFSDIYKIREVADGLCLEVEGKMVSRTEGNIDDSLIGGNASAEGPEGEGTEGTVVTGVDIVMNHHLQETSFTKEAYKKYIKDYMKSIKGKLEEQRPERVKPFMTGAAEQIKHILANFKNYQFFIGENMNPDGMVALLDYREDGVTPYMIFFKDGLEMEKC
;
A
#
# COMPACT_ATOMS: atom_id res chain seq x y z
N MET A 1 -66.01 -2.98 -15.21
CA MET A 1 -66.53 -3.35 -16.54
C MET A 1 -67.04 -2.11 -17.27
N ARG A 2 -66.29 -1.56 -18.23
CA ARG A 2 -66.80 -0.63 -19.25
C ARG A 2 -65.97 -0.75 -20.53
N LEU A 3 -66.63 -1.29 -21.55
CA LEU A 3 -66.65 -0.92 -22.98
C LEU A 3 -65.34 -0.39 -23.62
N GLY A 4 -64.78 -1.21 -24.50
CA GLY A 4 -63.78 -0.84 -25.49
C GLY A 4 -64.39 -0.12 -26.68
N SER A 5 -63.68 0.89 -27.18
CA SER A 5 -63.95 1.62 -28.41
C SER A 5 -62.64 1.72 -29.19
N GLY A 6 -62.64 1.20 -30.42
CA GLY A 6 -61.49 1.18 -31.30
C GLY A 6 -61.31 2.47 -32.10
N ARG A 7 -60.10 2.67 -32.64
CA ARG A 7 -59.91 3.37 -33.92
C ARG A 7 -58.55 3.02 -34.56
N VAL A 8 -58.67 2.28 -35.67
CA VAL A 8 -58.06 2.53 -37.00
C VAL A 8 -56.56 2.83 -37.05
N GLY A 9 -55.74 1.79 -37.27
CA GLY A 9 -54.41 1.91 -37.84
C GLY A 9 -54.49 1.80 -39.37
N LEU A 10 -54.10 2.86 -40.07
CA LEU A 10 -54.07 2.92 -41.54
C LEU A 10 -52.97 1.99 -42.08
N PHE A 11 -53.36 1.10 -42.99
CA PHE A 11 -52.47 0.32 -43.85
C PHE A 11 -51.62 1.25 -44.73
N ARG A 12 -50.31 1.01 -44.78
CA ARG A 12 -49.51 1.30 -45.97
C ARG A 12 -48.74 0.03 -46.38
N PRO A 13 -48.83 -0.37 -47.67
CA PRO A 13 -48.22 -1.60 -48.17
C PRO A 13 -46.68 -1.46 -48.30
N LEU A 14 -46.00 -2.60 -48.13
CA LEU A 14 -44.56 -2.78 -48.29
C LEU A 14 -44.09 -2.51 -49.73
N PRO A 15 -42.93 -1.87 -49.94
CA PRO A 15 -42.31 -1.81 -51.26
C PRO A 15 -41.63 -3.15 -51.64
N PRO A 16 -41.50 -3.45 -52.95
CA PRO A 16 -41.07 -4.76 -53.46
C PRO A 16 -39.54 -4.98 -53.35
N PRO A 17 -39.05 -6.24 -53.36
CA PRO A 17 -37.63 -6.55 -53.45
C PRO A 17 -37.22 -6.80 -54.92
N PRO A 18 -35.96 -7.20 -55.19
CA PRO A 18 -34.76 -6.40 -55.42
C PRO A 18 -34.35 -6.37 -56.92
N GLU A 19 -33.34 -5.58 -57.29
CA GLU A 19 -32.54 -5.87 -58.51
C GLU A 19 -31.10 -6.21 -58.12
N ARG A 20 -30.69 -7.45 -58.47
CA ARG A 20 -29.29 -7.89 -58.49
C ARG A 20 -28.66 -7.48 -59.82
N ARG A 21 -27.58 -6.69 -59.77
CA ARG A 21 -26.51 -6.67 -60.77
C ARG A 21 -25.19 -6.59 -60.02
N SER A 22 -24.57 -7.73 -59.72
CA SER A 22 -23.50 -8.37 -60.52
C SER A 22 -22.26 -7.50 -60.71
N GLY A 23 -21.28 -7.70 -59.82
CA GLY A 23 -19.84 -7.65 -60.10
C GLY A 23 -19.20 -6.30 -60.41
N SER A 24 -18.34 -5.82 -59.52
CA SER A 24 -16.91 -6.01 -59.73
C SER A 24 -16.13 -5.69 -58.46
N THR A 25 -15.09 -6.48 -58.28
CA THR A 25 -14.17 -6.63 -57.18
C THR A 25 -13.29 -5.40 -56.91
N ALA A 26 -12.89 -5.31 -55.64
CA ALA A 26 -11.54 -4.97 -55.17
C ALA A 26 -11.20 -3.51 -54.83
N LEU A 27 -10.65 -3.40 -53.61
CA LEU A 27 -9.65 -2.42 -53.16
C LEU A 27 -10.14 -1.01 -52.79
N ALA A 28 -10.51 -0.85 -51.51
CA ALA A 28 -10.12 0.33 -50.72
C ALA A 28 -10.37 0.08 -49.21
N LEU A 29 -9.66 -0.89 -48.61
CA LEU A 29 -9.49 -0.93 -47.16
C LEU A 29 -8.11 -0.35 -46.83
N SER A 30 -8.01 0.96 -46.70
CA SER A 30 -6.96 1.65 -45.94
C SER A 30 -7.19 3.16 -45.98
N SER A 31 -7.65 3.75 -44.87
CA SER A 31 -7.19 5.08 -44.43
C SER A 31 -7.91 5.66 -43.19
N VAL A 32 -8.94 5.02 -42.61
CA VAL A 32 -9.67 5.62 -41.45
C VAL A 32 -9.24 5.06 -40.09
N LEU A 33 -7.97 4.66 -39.91
CA LEU A 33 -7.46 4.12 -38.65
C LEU A 33 -6.23 4.88 -38.10
N LEU A 34 -6.17 6.19 -38.29
CA LEU A 34 -5.10 7.01 -37.68
C LEU A 34 -5.57 8.26 -36.91
N SER A 35 -6.86 8.38 -36.57
CA SER A 35 -7.37 9.57 -35.86
C SER A 35 -7.81 9.32 -34.40
N GLN A 36 -7.43 8.22 -33.77
CA GLN A 36 -7.85 7.97 -32.37
C GLN A 36 -6.93 7.02 -31.58
N CYS A 37 -5.63 7.33 -31.48
CA CYS A 37 -4.75 6.63 -30.55
C CYS A 37 -3.82 7.60 -29.78
N HIS A 38 -4.37 8.64 -29.15
CA HIS A 38 -3.60 9.49 -28.20
C HIS A 38 -4.24 9.57 -26.80
N ARG A 39 -5.15 8.65 -26.45
CA ARG A 39 -5.70 8.55 -25.07
C ARG A 39 -5.84 7.11 -24.60
N CYS A 40 -4.77 6.32 -24.75
CA CYS A 40 -4.67 5.02 -24.09
C CYS A 40 -3.30 4.84 -23.42
N LEU A 41 -2.75 5.92 -22.84
CA LEU A 41 -1.80 5.71 -21.75
C LEU A 41 -2.67 5.34 -20.53
N PRO A 42 -2.45 4.18 -19.90
CA PRO A 42 -3.06 3.92 -18.60
C PRO A 42 -2.73 5.10 -17.67
N PRO A 43 -3.61 5.47 -16.72
CA PRO A 43 -3.23 6.43 -15.69
C PRO A 43 -1.91 5.94 -15.11
N VAL A 44 -0.87 6.79 -15.18
CA VAL A 44 0.40 6.52 -14.50
C VAL A 44 0.01 6.17 -13.08
N ALA A 45 0.28 4.93 -12.65
CA ALA A 45 -0.04 4.50 -11.31
C ALA A 45 0.83 5.35 -10.37
N ILE A 46 0.22 6.39 -9.80
CA ILE A 46 0.86 7.26 -8.82
C ILE A 46 1.06 6.40 -7.57
N MET A 47 2.31 6.16 -7.20
CA MET A 47 2.63 5.42 -5.97
C MET A 47 2.49 6.37 -4.78
N ILE A 48 1.88 5.92 -3.69
CA ILE A 48 1.74 6.72 -2.47
C ILE A 48 2.68 6.17 -1.40
N ILE A 49 3.52 7.05 -0.86
CA ILE A 49 4.40 6.76 0.26
C ILE A 49 3.77 7.35 1.53
N TYR A 50 3.70 6.57 2.59
CA TYR A 50 3.24 6.99 3.90
C TYR A 50 4.43 7.24 4.80
N ARG A 51 4.65 8.51 5.15
CA ARG A 51 5.75 8.95 6.02
C ARG A 51 5.26 9.29 7.41
N ASP A 52 6.07 9.04 8.42
CA ASP A 52 5.79 9.53 9.77
C ASP A 52 5.79 11.07 9.78
N LEU A 53 4.78 11.65 10.41
CA LEU A 53 4.62 13.10 10.49
C LEU A 53 5.70 13.77 11.36
N ILE A 54 6.35 13.01 12.24
CA ILE A 54 7.39 13.51 13.15
C ILE A 54 8.80 13.25 12.62
N SER A 55 9.14 12.00 12.29
CA SER A 55 10.49 11.66 11.81
C SER A 55 10.68 11.90 10.31
N HIS A 56 9.60 11.98 9.54
CA HIS A 56 9.59 11.99 8.07
C HIS A 56 10.14 10.72 7.42
N ASP A 57 10.32 9.64 8.20
CA ASP A 57 10.72 8.34 7.68
C ASP A 57 9.59 7.70 6.89
N GLU A 58 9.94 6.99 5.84
CA GLU A 58 9.02 6.13 5.12
C GLU A 58 8.64 4.92 5.99
N MET A 59 7.36 4.78 6.29
CA MET A 59 6.84 3.69 7.13
C MET A 59 6.30 2.53 6.28
N PHE A 60 5.58 2.85 5.21
CA PHE A 60 5.08 1.91 4.22
C PHE A 60 4.60 2.65 2.96
N SER A 61 4.23 1.91 1.91
CA SER A 61 3.64 2.45 0.68
C SER A 61 2.29 1.80 0.34
N ASP A 62 1.59 2.33 -0.66
CA ASP A 62 0.29 1.82 -1.11
C ASP A 62 0.36 0.51 -1.91
N ILE A 63 1.55 -0.07 -2.08
CA ILE A 63 1.72 -1.39 -2.69
C ILE A 63 1.15 -2.52 -1.83
N TYR A 64 1.00 -2.28 -0.52
CA TYR A 64 0.41 -3.23 0.41
C TYR A 64 -1.10 -3.06 0.53
N LYS A 65 -1.74 -4.09 1.10
CA LYS A 65 -3.18 -4.02 1.39
C LYS A 65 -3.41 -3.27 2.69
N ILE A 66 -3.87 -2.02 2.55
CA ILE A 66 -4.17 -1.12 3.66
C ILE A 66 -5.66 -1.17 4.00
N ARG A 67 -6.01 -1.26 5.28
CA ARG A 67 -7.39 -1.19 5.80
C ARG A 67 -7.48 -0.13 6.89
N GLU A 68 -8.57 0.63 6.89
CA GLU A 68 -8.86 1.53 8.00
C GLU A 68 -9.53 0.75 9.13
N VAL A 69 -9.01 0.89 10.35
CA VAL A 69 -9.52 0.25 11.56
C VAL A 69 -9.67 1.28 12.69
N ALA A 70 -10.34 0.90 13.77
CA ALA A 70 -10.67 1.79 14.89
C ALA A 70 -11.34 3.09 14.40
N ASP A 71 -12.45 2.96 13.66
CA ASP A 71 -13.22 4.09 13.10
C ASP A 71 -12.38 5.09 12.27
N GLY A 72 -11.35 4.59 11.59
CA GLY A 72 -10.47 5.38 10.74
C GLY A 72 -9.36 6.11 11.48
N LEU A 73 -9.11 5.80 12.76
CA LEU A 73 -7.95 6.31 13.49
C LEU A 73 -6.65 5.60 13.14
N CYS A 74 -6.72 4.30 12.80
CA CYS A 74 -5.56 3.49 12.51
C CYS A 74 -5.63 2.91 11.09
N LEU A 75 -4.45 2.75 10.49
CA LEU A 75 -4.25 2.00 9.27
C LEU A 75 -3.62 0.66 9.63
N GLU A 76 -4.20 -0.40 9.12
CA GLU A 76 -3.68 -1.76 9.21
C GLU A 76 -3.14 -2.17 7.86
N VAL A 77 -1.85 -2.52 7.81
CA VAL A 77 -1.12 -2.83 6.59
C VAL A 77 -0.74 -4.31 6.62
N GLU A 78 -1.30 -5.09 5.71
CA GLU A 78 -1.07 -6.53 5.61
C GLU A 78 0.27 -6.79 4.90
N GLY A 79 1.18 -7.47 5.57
CA GLY A 79 2.48 -7.88 5.04
C GLY A 79 2.56 -9.38 4.76
N LYS A 80 3.76 -9.84 4.43
CA LYS A 80 4.07 -11.26 4.21
C LYS A 80 5.44 -11.59 4.79
N MET A 81 5.58 -12.81 5.30
CA MET A 81 6.91 -13.34 5.64
C MET A 81 7.69 -13.62 4.36
N VAL A 82 8.91 -13.09 4.26
CA VAL A 82 9.82 -13.28 3.13
C VAL A 82 11.22 -13.61 3.63
N SER A 83 11.96 -14.37 2.84
CA SER A 83 13.36 -14.69 3.08
C SER A 83 14.23 -14.13 1.96
N ARG A 84 15.35 -13.48 2.30
CA ARG A 84 16.33 -12.93 1.35
C ARG A 84 17.71 -13.43 1.71
N THR A 85 18.51 -13.78 0.72
CA THR A 85 19.93 -14.12 0.92
C THR A 85 20.76 -12.84 0.82
N GLU A 86 21.33 -12.39 1.93
CA GLU A 86 22.32 -11.30 1.94
C GLU A 86 23.69 -11.85 1.52
N GLY A 87 24.42 -11.09 0.70
CA GLY A 87 25.81 -11.40 0.35
C GLY A 87 26.08 -12.09 -0.99
N ASN A 88 25.08 -12.33 -1.86
CA ASN A 88 25.37 -12.70 -3.25
C ASN A 88 25.80 -11.47 -4.06
N ILE A 89 27.02 -10.99 -3.82
CA ILE A 89 27.77 -10.32 -4.87
C ILE A 89 28.10 -11.44 -5.84
N ASP A 90 27.54 -11.39 -7.04
CA ASP A 90 27.92 -12.31 -8.10
C ASP A 90 29.43 -12.16 -8.31
N ASP A 91 30.22 -13.15 -7.87
CA ASP A 91 31.68 -13.14 -8.02
C ASP A 91 32.12 -12.97 -9.49
N SER A 92 31.21 -13.13 -10.47
CA SER A 92 31.48 -12.79 -11.88
C SER A 92 31.61 -11.28 -12.13
N LEU A 93 31.19 -10.41 -11.20
CA LEU A 93 31.38 -8.95 -11.27
C LEU A 93 32.72 -8.49 -10.68
N ILE A 94 33.43 -9.33 -9.92
CA ILE A 94 34.84 -9.08 -9.55
C ILE A 94 35.73 -9.62 -10.68
N GLY A 95 35.48 -9.10 -11.88
CA GLY A 95 36.32 -9.34 -13.04
C GLY A 95 37.66 -8.62 -12.90
N GLY A 96 38.71 -9.40 -12.60
CA GLY A 96 40.07 -9.04 -13.01
C GLY A 96 41.16 -9.22 -11.94
N ASN A 97 41.69 -10.44 -11.82
CA ASN A 97 43.04 -10.81 -12.32
C ASN A 97 43.34 -12.26 -11.91
N ALA A 98 43.37 -13.18 -12.87
CA ALA A 98 43.74 -14.57 -12.63
C ALA A 98 45.27 -14.71 -12.56
N SER A 99 45.84 -14.87 -11.36
CA SER A 99 47.11 -15.56 -11.19
C SER A 99 47.37 -15.95 -9.73
N ALA A 100 47.80 -17.21 -9.58
CA ALA A 100 48.40 -17.87 -8.40
C ALA A 100 47.46 -18.65 -7.47
N GLU A 101 47.76 -19.95 -7.41
CA GLU A 101 47.19 -21.01 -6.60
C GLU A 101 47.15 -20.69 -5.09
N GLY A 102 46.01 -20.95 -4.45
CA GLY A 102 45.82 -20.94 -2.99
C GLY A 102 44.64 -21.84 -2.61
N PRO A 103 44.69 -22.55 -1.47
CA PRO A 103 43.73 -23.60 -1.15
C PRO A 103 42.37 -23.01 -0.75
N GLU A 104 41.32 -23.70 -1.22
CA GLU A 104 40.01 -23.82 -0.58
C GLU A 104 39.32 -22.49 -0.25
N GLY A 105 38.61 -21.97 -1.25
CA GLY A 105 37.63 -20.92 -1.06
C GLY A 105 36.58 -21.37 -0.05
N GLU A 106 36.66 -20.80 1.14
CA GLU A 106 35.60 -20.80 2.13
C GLU A 106 34.41 -20.08 1.48
N GLY A 107 33.53 -20.85 0.85
CA GLY A 107 32.28 -20.36 0.30
C GLY A 107 31.54 -19.69 1.44
N THR A 108 31.50 -18.36 1.43
CA THR A 108 30.79 -17.58 2.43
C THR A 108 29.31 -17.97 2.31
N GLU A 109 28.80 -18.76 3.25
CA GLU A 109 27.39 -19.12 3.30
C GLU A 109 26.58 -17.83 3.41
N GLY A 110 25.92 -17.43 2.32
CA GLY A 110 25.08 -16.24 2.30
C GLY A 110 24.06 -16.31 3.42
N THR A 111 23.99 -15.27 4.26
CA THR A 111 23.08 -15.27 5.40
C THR A 111 21.65 -15.08 4.88
N VAL A 112 20.79 -16.08 5.10
CA VAL A 112 19.37 -15.98 4.78
C VAL A 112 18.66 -15.21 5.90
N VAL A 113 18.27 -13.97 5.62
CA VAL A 113 17.47 -13.14 6.53
C VAL A 113 16.00 -13.34 6.22
N THR A 114 15.21 -13.71 7.22
CA THR A 114 13.75 -13.87 7.12
C THR A 114 13.06 -12.82 7.96
N GLY A 115 12.05 -12.15 7.40
CA GLY A 115 11.31 -11.09 8.08
C GLY A 115 10.02 -10.73 7.36
N VAL A 116 9.28 -9.78 7.93
CA VAL A 116 8.09 -9.21 7.30
C VAL A 116 8.54 -8.28 6.18
N ASP A 117 7.98 -8.44 4.98
CA ASP A 117 8.33 -7.66 3.79
C ASP A 117 8.25 -6.14 4.02
N ILE A 118 7.23 -5.64 4.72
CA ILE A 118 7.09 -4.23 5.09
C ILE A 118 8.34 -3.77 5.88
N VAL A 119 8.73 -4.52 6.91
CA VAL A 119 9.89 -4.20 7.75
C VAL A 119 11.17 -4.19 6.93
N MET A 120 11.37 -5.19 6.08
CA MET A 120 12.57 -5.33 5.27
C MET A 120 12.67 -4.32 4.13
N ASN A 121 11.54 -3.90 3.55
CA ASN A 121 11.51 -2.95 2.43
C ASN A 121 11.67 -1.50 2.88
N HIS A 122 11.15 -1.16 4.06
CA HIS A 122 11.20 0.19 4.61
C HIS A 122 12.25 0.33 5.71
N HIS A 123 13.12 -0.67 5.86
CA HIS A 123 14.22 -0.70 6.83
C HIS A 123 13.78 -0.36 8.27
N LEU A 124 12.58 -0.80 8.66
CA LEU A 124 12.04 -0.55 9.98
C LEU A 124 12.86 -1.27 11.04
N GLN A 125 13.11 -0.58 12.15
CA GLN A 125 13.97 -1.06 13.21
C GLN A 125 13.13 -1.61 14.35
N GLU A 126 13.36 -2.87 14.74
CA GLU A 126 12.70 -3.47 15.89
C GLU A 126 13.17 -2.78 17.18
N THR A 127 12.22 -2.51 18.08
CA THR A 127 12.50 -1.96 19.41
C THR A 127 11.67 -2.67 20.47
N SER A 128 12.03 -2.49 21.73
CA SER A 128 11.32 -3.09 22.86
C SER A 128 10.92 -2.04 23.88
N PHE A 129 9.74 -2.21 24.46
CA PHE A 129 9.22 -1.35 25.50
C PHE A 129 8.83 -2.15 26.73
N THR A 130 9.03 -1.57 27.92
CA THR A 130 8.21 -1.94 29.07
C THR A 130 6.83 -1.28 28.94
N LYS A 131 5.80 -1.89 29.54
CA LYS A 131 4.45 -1.31 29.53
C LYS A 131 4.39 0.11 30.10
N GLU A 132 5.27 0.44 31.04
CA GLU A 132 5.40 1.78 31.62
C GLU A 132 6.11 2.76 30.68
N ALA A 133 7.20 2.32 30.05
CA ALA A 133 7.91 3.13 29.06
C ALA A 133 6.99 3.45 27.87
N TYR A 134 6.24 2.47 27.37
CA TYR A 134 5.28 2.68 26.29
C TYR A 134 4.16 3.67 26.68
N LYS A 135 3.63 3.58 27.90
CA LYS A 135 2.65 4.56 28.42
C LYS A 135 3.19 5.98 28.44
N LYS A 136 4.47 6.16 28.73
CA LYS A 136 5.11 7.48 28.71
C LYS A 136 5.28 7.95 27.26
N TYR A 137 5.94 7.13 26.44
CA TYR A 137 6.15 7.38 25.01
C TYR A 137 4.84 7.79 24.31
N ILE A 138 3.80 6.96 24.41
CA ILE A 138 2.57 7.18 23.65
C ILE A 138 1.86 8.46 24.08
N LYS A 139 1.95 8.86 25.36
CA LYS A 139 1.41 10.13 25.82
C LYS A 139 2.13 11.32 25.23
N ASP A 140 3.46 11.25 25.12
CA ASP A 140 4.26 12.33 24.56
C ASP A 140 4.08 12.39 23.04
N TYR A 141 4.06 11.24 22.35
CA TYR A 141 3.73 11.14 20.94
C TYR A 141 2.35 11.74 20.61
N MET A 142 1.31 11.42 21.38
CA MET A 142 -0.03 12.02 21.20
C MET A 142 -0.04 13.54 21.33
N LYS A 143 0.79 14.13 22.21
CA LYS A 143 0.91 15.60 22.33
C LYS A 143 1.58 16.18 21.09
N SER A 144 2.61 15.53 20.56
CA SER A 144 3.30 15.95 19.33
C SER A 144 2.35 15.94 18.13
N ILE A 145 1.58 14.86 17.94
CA ILE A 145 0.57 14.78 16.88
C ILE A 145 -0.54 15.81 17.09
N LYS A 146 -1.02 16.01 18.33
CA LYS A 146 -2.00 17.05 18.63
C LYS A 146 -1.52 18.44 18.19
N GLY A 147 -0.27 18.80 18.48
CA GLY A 147 0.30 20.08 18.05
C GLY A 147 0.31 20.23 16.53
N LYS A 148 0.74 19.20 15.80
CA LYS A 148 0.72 19.19 14.32
C LYS A 148 -0.70 19.28 13.75
N LEU A 149 -1.65 18.59 14.36
CA LEU A 149 -3.06 18.66 13.95
C LEU A 149 -3.65 20.05 14.21
N GLU A 150 -3.33 20.71 15.33
CA GLU A 150 -3.79 22.08 15.60
C GLU A 150 -3.33 23.08 14.54
N GLU A 151 -2.14 22.88 13.95
CA GLU A 151 -1.58 23.72 12.89
C GLU A 151 -2.16 23.40 11.51
N GLN A 152 -2.29 22.12 11.16
CA GLN A 152 -2.60 21.70 9.78
C GLN A 152 -4.07 21.32 9.57
N ARG A 153 -4.68 20.69 10.57
CA ARG A 153 -5.98 19.97 10.49
C ARG A 153 -6.74 20.08 11.83
N PRO A 154 -7.06 21.29 12.31
CA PRO A 154 -7.58 21.49 13.68
C PRO A 154 -8.90 20.76 13.94
N GLU A 155 -9.69 20.48 12.91
CA GLU A 155 -10.92 19.71 12.97
C GLU A 155 -10.70 18.23 13.37
N ARG A 156 -9.51 17.67 13.12
CA ARG A 156 -9.13 16.29 13.47
C ARG A 156 -8.69 16.12 14.92
N VAL A 157 -8.35 17.20 15.61
CA VAL A 157 -7.80 17.16 16.98
C VAL A 157 -8.74 16.44 17.96
N LYS A 158 -10.04 16.79 17.95
CA LYS A 158 -11.02 16.17 18.87
C LYS A 158 -11.25 14.68 18.56
N PRO A 159 -11.57 14.27 17.31
CA PRO A 159 -11.68 12.86 16.95
C PRO A 159 -10.43 12.05 17.32
N PHE A 160 -9.24 12.58 17.02
CA PHE A 160 -7.97 11.92 17.30
C PHE A 160 -7.78 11.69 18.80
N MET A 161 -7.92 12.72 19.63
CA MET A 161 -7.67 12.61 21.07
C MET A 161 -8.63 11.64 21.76
N THR A 162 -9.89 11.60 21.34
CA THR A 162 -10.89 10.67 21.89
C THR A 162 -10.60 9.23 21.45
N GLY A 163 -10.45 9.00 20.16
CA GLY A 163 -10.24 7.64 19.64
C GLY A 163 -8.88 7.06 20.01
N ALA A 164 -7.83 7.89 20.05
CA ALA A 164 -6.51 7.43 20.46
C ALA A 164 -6.49 6.97 21.92
N ALA A 165 -7.25 7.63 22.81
CA ALA A 165 -7.34 7.20 24.20
C ALA A 165 -7.95 5.78 24.34
N GLU A 166 -8.89 5.41 23.49
CA GLU A 166 -9.47 4.06 23.45
C GLU A 166 -8.50 3.06 22.82
N GLN A 167 -7.89 3.42 21.70
CA GLN A 167 -6.92 2.57 21.02
C GLN A 167 -5.69 2.27 21.89
N ILE A 168 -5.20 3.26 22.64
CA ILE A 168 -4.10 3.08 23.60
C ILE A 168 -4.48 2.07 24.70
N LYS A 169 -5.72 2.10 25.20
CA LYS A 169 -6.18 1.10 26.18
C LYS A 169 -6.17 -0.30 25.58
N HIS A 170 -6.61 -0.45 24.33
CA HIS A 170 -6.58 -1.72 23.61
C HIS A 170 -5.16 -2.25 23.41
N ILE A 171 -4.24 -1.38 22.96
CA ILE A 171 -2.82 -1.72 22.79
C ILE A 171 -2.20 -2.14 24.12
N LEU A 172 -2.46 -1.41 25.21
CA LEU A 172 -1.95 -1.74 26.53
C LEU A 172 -2.53 -3.03 27.10
N ALA A 173 -3.77 -3.39 26.75
CA ALA A 173 -4.37 -4.66 27.15
C ALA A 173 -3.64 -5.85 26.49
N ASN A 174 -3.31 -5.69 25.19
CA ASN A 174 -2.67 -6.73 24.36
C ASN A 174 -1.16 -6.51 24.19
N PHE A 175 -0.52 -5.74 25.08
CA PHE A 175 0.85 -5.25 24.93
C PHE A 175 1.90 -6.32 24.62
N LYS A 176 1.70 -7.55 25.13
CA LYS A 176 2.65 -8.66 24.94
C LYS A 176 2.56 -9.33 23.57
N ASN A 177 1.48 -9.11 22.83
CA ASN A 177 1.29 -9.70 21.51
C ASN A 177 2.00 -8.88 20.43
N TYR A 178 2.09 -7.57 20.65
CA TYR A 178 2.71 -6.66 19.69
C TYR A 178 4.23 -6.71 19.74
N GLN A 179 4.83 -6.73 18.55
CA GLN A 179 6.21 -6.35 18.33
C GLN A 179 6.25 -4.88 17.90
N PHE A 180 7.24 -4.12 18.38
CA PHE A 180 7.31 -2.67 18.17
C PHE A 180 8.39 -2.36 17.15
N PHE A 181 8.05 -1.53 16.16
CA PHE A 181 8.98 -1.09 15.13
C PHE A 181 8.99 0.43 15.03
N ILE A 182 10.14 1.02 14.74
CA ILE A 182 10.31 2.45 14.47
C ILE A 182 10.88 2.65 13.07
N GLY A 183 10.78 3.88 12.55
CA GLY A 183 11.38 4.24 11.27
C GLY A 183 12.89 4.02 11.24
N GLU A 184 13.46 4.00 10.03
CA GLU A 184 14.88 3.73 9.78
C GLU A 184 15.82 4.63 10.60
N ASN A 185 15.46 5.91 10.80
CA ASN A 185 16.27 6.85 11.56
C ASN A 185 16.22 6.64 13.08
N MET A 186 15.45 5.66 13.56
CA MET A 186 15.31 5.31 14.97
C MET A 186 14.91 6.50 15.87
N ASN A 187 14.14 7.43 15.34
CA ASN A 187 13.72 8.62 16.09
C ASN A 187 12.81 8.20 17.28
N PRO A 188 13.21 8.44 18.53
CA PRO A 188 12.44 8.01 19.70
C PRO A 188 11.13 8.78 19.89
N ASP A 189 11.01 9.95 19.27
CA ASP A 189 9.79 10.78 19.26
C ASP A 189 8.87 10.46 18.08
N GLY A 190 9.37 9.67 17.12
CA GLY A 190 8.65 9.25 15.92
C GLY A 190 7.58 8.19 16.20
N MET A 191 6.90 7.77 15.14
CA MET A 191 5.88 6.72 15.23
C MET A 191 6.48 5.35 15.58
N VAL A 192 5.82 4.66 16.50
CA VAL A 192 6.00 3.24 16.75
C VAL A 192 4.88 2.47 16.04
N ALA A 193 5.26 1.67 15.04
CA ALA A 193 4.40 0.73 14.35
C ALA A 193 4.25 -0.55 15.16
N LEU A 194 3.05 -1.12 15.18
CA LEU A 194 2.73 -2.32 15.96
C LEU A 194 2.52 -3.50 15.03
N LEU A 195 3.43 -4.47 15.07
CA LEU A 195 3.30 -5.72 14.32
C LEU A 195 2.56 -6.76 15.17
N ASP A 196 1.58 -7.42 14.57
CA ASP A 196 0.86 -8.58 15.14
C ASP A 196 0.49 -9.54 14.00
N TYR A 197 -0.07 -10.69 14.35
CA TYR A 197 -0.46 -11.74 13.40
C TYR A 197 -1.98 -11.93 13.40
N ARG A 198 -2.54 -12.25 12.23
CA ARG A 198 -3.97 -12.60 12.12
C ARG A 198 -4.29 -13.85 12.93
N GLU A 199 -5.58 -14.17 13.04
CA GLU A 199 -6.06 -15.39 13.71
C GLU A 199 -5.48 -16.69 13.11
N ASP A 200 -4.99 -16.63 11.86
CA ASP A 200 -4.27 -17.74 11.23
C ASP A 200 -2.85 -17.98 11.79
N GLY A 201 -2.32 -17.02 12.58
CA GLY A 201 -0.98 -17.07 13.17
C GLY A 201 0.17 -16.92 12.17
N VAL A 202 -0.12 -16.65 10.89
CA VAL A 202 0.88 -16.66 9.80
C VAL A 202 0.91 -15.32 9.06
N THR A 203 -0.23 -14.67 8.88
CA THR A 203 -0.30 -13.42 8.12
C THR A 203 0.06 -12.23 9.01
N PRO A 204 1.23 -11.58 8.82
CA PRO A 204 1.59 -10.41 9.61
C PRO A 204 0.80 -9.19 9.17
N TYR A 205 0.48 -8.31 10.11
CA TYR A 205 -0.04 -6.99 9.83
C TYR A 205 0.57 -5.95 10.76
N MET A 206 0.75 -4.74 10.26
CA MET A 206 1.26 -3.61 11.04
C MET A 206 0.19 -2.55 11.23
N ILE A 207 0.06 -2.01 12.44
CA ILE A 207 -0.87 -0.94 12.77
C ILE A 207 -0.11 0.38 12.89
N PHE A 208 -0.62 1.41 12.20
CA PHE A 208 -0.10 2.78 12.21
C PHE A 208 -1.21 3.77 12.58
N PHE A 209 -0.89 4.89 13.22
CA PHE A 209 -1.86 5.96 13.48
C PHE A 209 -2.01 6.83 12.23
N LYS A 210 -3.23 6.90 11.67
CA LYS A 210 -3.51 7.61 10.41
C LYS A 210 -3.19 9.10 10.49
N ASP A 211 -3.57 9.75 11.59
CA ASP A 211 -3.31 11.18 11.81
C ASP A 211 -1.83 11.47 12.11
N GLY A 212 -1.02 10.43 12.37
CA GLY A 212 0.44 10.51 12.50
C GLY A 212 1.18 10.28 11.19
N LEU A 213 0.49 10.11 10.05
CA LEU A 213 1.10 9.92 8.74
C LEU A 213 0.87 11.12 7.82
N GLU A 214 1.83 11.32 6.92
CA GLU A 214 1.73 12.18 5.75
C GLU A 214 1.77 11.31 4.47
N MET A 215 0.94 11.66 3.49
CA MET A 215 0.86 10.93 2.22
C MET A 215 1.57 11.72 1.12
N GLU A 216 2.63 11.14 0.55
CA GLU A 216 3.38 11.69 -0.57
C GLU A 216 3.07 10.92 -1.85
N LYS A 217 2.80 11.64 -2.95
CA LYS A 217 2.51 11.05 -4.26
C LYS A 217 3.76 11.13 -5.14
N CYS A 218 4.18 9.99 -5.69
CA CYS A 218 5.32 9.85 -6.59
C CYS A 218 4.90 9.55 -8.04
#